data_AF-A0A969JW96-F1
#
_entry.id   AF-A0A969JW96-F1
#
_cell.length_a   1.000
_cell.length_b   1.000
_cell.length_c   1.000
_cell.angle_alpha   90.00
_cell.angle_beta   90.00
_cell.angle_gamma   90.00
#
_symmetry.space_group_name_H-M   'P 1'
#
loop_
_entity.id
_entity.type
_entity.pdbx_description
1 polymer ?
#
loop_
_entity_poly.entity_id
_entity_poly.type
_entity_poly.pdbx_seq_one_letter_code
_entity_poly.pdbx_strand_id
1 'polypeptide(L)'
;MVASTLAPVENVLAAAFAALHGRLHGGADEAALEAARLVGSPGAAAGFVDDCLEHGTKVMGMGHREYRVLDPRARYVKSFARELAAGTDLANTTATLEAIEARFCERMRAKGKHLHANLEFYKGIVYSAVGLPSDFFTPAFAMARVFGYLAHFMESRHDNRIMRPAARYVGVVPSPE
;
A
#
# COMPACT_ATOMS: atom_id res chain seq x y z
N MET A 1 3.14 -20.01 -2.83
CA MET A 1 2.27 -21.13 -2.42
C MET A 1 1.68 -21.87 -3.61
N VAL A 2 0.82 -21.25 -4.42
CA VAL A 2 0.17 -21.93 -5.56
C VAL A 2 1.18 -22.52 -6.57
N ALA A 3 2.23 -21.76 -6.91
CA ALA A 3 3.29 -22.25 -7.80
C ALA A 3 3.96 -23.54 -7.30
N SER A 4 4.11 -23.69 -5.97
CA SER A 4 4.82 -24.81 -5.34
C SER A 4 4.16 -26.17 -5.53
N THR A 5 2.86 -26.18 -5.86
CA THR A 5 2.09 -27.38 -6.19
C THR A 5 2.14 -27.74 -7.68
N LEU A 6 3.02 -27.10 -8.44
CA LEU A 6 3.14 -27.22 -9.89
C LEU A 6 1.89 -26.76 -10.68
N ALA A 7 1.03 -25.93 -10.08
CA ALA A 7 -0.12 -25.32 -10.76
C ALA A 7 0.32 -24.42 -11.93
N PRO A 8 -0.46 -24.36 -13.03
CA PRO A 8 -0.11 -23.56 -14.19
C PRO A 8 -0.13 -22.06 -13.86
N VAL A 9 0.54 -21.25 -14.69
CA VAL A 9 0.87 -19.85 -14.37
C VAL A 9 -0.38 -18.99 -14.18
N GLU A 10 -1.44 -19.23 -14.94
CA GLU A 10 -2.73 -18.55 -14.84
C GLU A 10 -3.35 -18.68 -13.44
N ASN A 11 -3.22 -19.84 -12.80
CA ASN A 11 -3.73 -20.06 -11.43
C ASN A 11 -2.88 -19.30 -10.40
N VAL A 12 -1.58 -19.19 -10.64
CA VAL A 12 -0.66 -18.43 -9.78
C VAL A 12 -0.97 -16.94 -9.87
N LEU A 13 -1.20 -16.42 -11.07
CA LEU A 13 -1.57 -15.02 -11.30
C LEU A 13 -2.95 -14.71 -10.70
N ALA A 14 -3.94 -15.58 -10.90
CA ALA A 14 -5.27 -15.42 -10.29
C ALA A 14 -5.19 -15.32 -8.76
N ALA A 15 -4.40 -16.19 -8.12
CA ALA A 15 -4.19 -16.14 -6.67
C ALA A 15 -3.44 -14.87 -6.22
N ALA A 16 -2.45 -14.41 -6.99
CA ALA A 16 -1.72 -13.18 -6.71
C ALA A 16 -2.63 -11.94 -6.80
N PHE A 17 -3.51 -11.88 -7.81
CA PHE A 17 -4.49 -10.81 -7.95
C PHE A 17 -5.53 -10.84 -6.83
N ALA A 18 -6.03 -12.01 -6.46
CA ALA A 18 -6.94 -12.15 -5.32
C ALA A 18 -6.32 -11.64 -4.00
N ALA A 19 -5.05 -11.96 -3.76
CA ALA A 19 -4.33 -11.47 -2.58
C ALA A 19 -4.13 -9.94 -2.62
N LEU A 20 -3.75 -9.38 -3.78
CA LEU A 20 -3.55 -7.95 -3.97
C LEU A 20 -4.86 -7.15 -3.83
N HIS A 21 -5.98 -7.70 -4.30
CA HIS A 21 -7.29 -7.04 -4.21
C HIS A 21 -7.84 -6.98 -2.78
N GLY A 22 -7.32 -7.78 -1.85
CA GLY A 22 -7.72 -7.71 -0.45
C GLY A 22 -7.50 -6.32 0.16
N ARG A 23 -8.47 -5.83 0.93
CA ARG A 23 -8.43 -4.49 1.58
C ARG A 23 -7.21 -4.23 2.47
N LEU A 24 -6.56 -5.29 2.96
CA LEU A 24 -5.34 -5.18 3.77
C LEU A 24 -4.05 -5.09 2.94
N HIS A 25 -4.15 -5.23 1.61
CA HIS A 25 -3.03 -5.14 0.68
C HIS A 25 -3.20 -4.00 -0.33
N GLY A 26 -4.34 -3.93 -1.02
CA GLY A 26 -4.65 -2.92 -2.02
C GLY A 26 -5.45 -1.74 -1.47
N GLY A 27 -5.58 -0.67 -2.27
CA GLY A 27 -6.45 0.48 -2.01
C GLY A 27 -5.90 1.56 -1.07
N ALA A 28 -4.63 1.46 -0.65
CA ALA A 28 -4.01 2.48 0.19
C ALA A 28 -3.82 3.83 -0.54
N ASP A 29 -3.60 3.76 -1.85
CA ASP A 29 -3.48 4.89 -2.78
C ASP A 29 -4.79 5.63 -2.98
N GLU A 30 -5.89 4.90 -3.23
CA GLU A 30 -7.23 5.47 -3.30
C GLU A 30 -7.65 6.07 -1.96
N ALA A 31 -7.43 5.36 -0.85
CA ALA A 31 -7.75 5.85 0.49
C ALA A 31 -6.96 7.13 0.86
N ALA A 32 -5.69 7.22 0.47
CA ALA A 32 -4.89 8.44 0.69
C ALA A 32 -5.43 9.62 -0.13
N LEU A 33 -5.76 9.38 -1.41
CA LEU A 33 -6.30 10.40 -2.29
C LEU A 33 -7.66 10.93 -1.77
N GLU A 34 -8.54 10.02 -1.34
CA GLU A 34 -9.85 10.38 -0.80
C GLU A 34 -9.74 11.10 0.54
N ALA A 35 -8.84 10.66 1.43
CA ALA A 35 -8.56 11.36 2.67
C ALA A 35 -8.10 12.81 2.40
N ALA A 36 -7.21 13.03 1.43
CA ALA A 36 -6.76 14.37 1.08
C ALA A 36 -7.89 15.25 0.50
N ARG A 37 -8.80 14.67 -0.29
CA ARG A 37 -9.99 15.38 -0.78
C ARG A 37 -10.95 15.75 0.35
N LEU A 38 -11.20 14.82 1.28
CA LEU A 38 -12.04 15.05 2.45
C LEU A 38 -11.47 16.12 3.38
N VAL A 39 -10.16 16.10 3.61
CA VAL A 39 -9.45 17.13 4.40
C VAL A 39 -9.53 18.49 3.70
N GLY A 40 -9.52 18.50 2.36
CA GLY A 40 -9.85 19.66 1.54
C GLY A 40 -8.80 20.76 1.47
N SER A 41 -7.90 20.88 2.45
CA SER A 41 -6.80 21.85 2.40
C SER A 41 -5.61 21.46 3.29
N PRO A 42 -4.39 21.96 2.99
CA PRO A 42 -3.22 21.74 3.84
C PRO A 42 -3.41 22.21 5.29
N GLY A 43 -4.19 23.28 5.51
CA GLY A 43 -4.43 23.85 6.85
C GLY A 43 -5.25 22.93 7.76
N ALA A 44 -6.10 22.06 7.20
CA ALA A 44 -6.91 21.11 7.95
C ALA A 44 -6.21 19.78 8.24
N ALA A 45 -5.06 19.52 7.60
CA ALA A 45 -4.32 18.25 7.72
C ALA A 45 -3.91 17.94 9.16
N ALA A 46 -3.58 18.95 9.96
CA ALA A 46 -3.16 18.77 11.33
C ALA A 46 -4.25 18.12 12.19
N GLY A 47 -5.47 18.67 12.13
CA GLY A 47 -6.62 18.16 12.87
C GLY A 47 -6.99 16.73 12.46
N PHE A 48 -6.98 16.43 11.15
CA PHE A 48 -7.25 15.08 10.64
C PHE A 48 -6.27 14.03 11.16
N VAL A 49 -4.97 14.33 11.09
CA VAL A 49 -3.94 13.40 11.57
C VAL A 49 -4.04 13.19 13.07
N ASP A 50 -4.29 14.27 13.82
CA ASP A 50 -4.38 14.22 15.26
C ASP A 50 -5.56 13.36 15.71
N ASP A 51 -6.73 13.55 15.10
CA ASP A 51 -7.94 12.75 15.30
C ASP A 51 -7.72 11.27 14.99
N CYS A 52 -7.10 10.97 13.84
CA CYS A 52 -6.79 9.59 13.46
C CYS A 52 -5.92 8.90 14.53
N LEU A 53 -4.90 9.60 15.03
CA LEU A 53 -3.98 9.04 16.02
C LEU A 53 -4.60 8.90 17.41
N GLU A 54 -5.54 9.77 17.79
CA GLU A 54 -6.30 9.69 19.04
C GLU A 54 -7.23 8.48 19.05
N HIS A 55 -7.93 8.24 17.94
CA HIS A 55 -8.89 7.14 17.81
C HIS A 55 -8.28 5.83 17.33
N GLY A 56 -6.97 5.79 17.08
CA GLY A 56 -6.28 4.58 16.58
C GLY A 56 -6.59 4.24 15.11
N THR A 57 -7.19 5.17 14.37
CA THR A 57 -7.43 5.06 12.93
C THR A 57 -6.11 5.13 12.17
N LYS A 58 -5.93 4.21 11.21
CA LYS A 58 -4.72 4.19 10.38
C LYS A 58 -4.79 5.28 9.31
N VAL A 59 -3.74 6.08 9.22
CA VAL A 59 -3.48 6.92 8.04
C VAL A 59 -2.91 6.03 6.94
N MET A 60 -3.75 5.67 5.96
CA MET A 60 -3.38 4.77 4.87
C MET A 60 -2.20 5.35 4.06
N GLY A 61 -1.28 4.48 3.63
CA GLY A 61 -0.04 4.90 2.94
C GLY A 61 1.10 5.38 3.85
N MET A 62 0.88 5.50 5.17
CA MET A 62 1.93 5.84 6.14
C MET A 62 2.54 4.60 6.79
N GLY A 63 3.87 4.51 6.76
CA GLY A 63 4.64 3.38 7.25
C GLY A 63 4.78 2.26 6.22
N HIS A 64 5.76 1.38 6.45
CA HIS A 64 6.01 0.21 5.62
C HIS A 64 6.57 -0.93 6.46
N ARG A 65 6.23 -2.18 6.13
CA ARG A 65 6.71 -3.35 6.87
C ARG A 65 8.24 -3.51 6.75
N GLU A 66 8.75 -3.34 5.53
CA GLU A 66 10.18 -3.51 5.24
C GLU A 66 11.02 -2.23 5.43
N TYR A 67 10.45 -1.05 5.18
CA TYR A 67 11.21 0.20 5.23
C TYR A 67 11.05 0.86 6.61
N ARG A 68 12.16 0.92 7.34
CA ARG A 68 12.30 1.73 8.58
C ARG A 68 12.82 3.14 8.31
N VAL A 69 13.15 3.40 7.04
CA VAL A 69 13.55 4.69 6.48
C VAL A 69 12.52 5.11 5.44
N LEU A 70 12.72 6.26 4.80
CA LEU A 70 11.90 6.65 3.65
C LEU A 70 11.90 5.56 2.58
N ASP A 71 10.71 5.15 2.11
CA ASP A 71 10.58 4.25 0.97
C ASP A 71 11.25 4.91 -0.25
N PRO A 72 12.29 4.30 -0.84
CA PRO A 72 13.02 4.91 -1.95
C PRO A 72 12.12 5.18 -3.16
N ARG A 73 11.05 4.39 -3.34
CA ARG A 73 10.07 4.58 -4.42
C ARG A 73 9.18 5.79 -4.16
N ALA A 74 8.82 6.04 -2.89
CA ALA A 74 7.99 7.18 -2.50
C ALA A 74 8.65 8.51 -2.86
N ARG A 75 9.99 8.59 -2.76
CA ARG A 75 10.76 9.78 -3.20
C ARG A 75 10.47 10.15 -4.66
N TYR A 76 10.52 9.18 -5.57
CA TYR A 76 10.30 9.42 -6.99
C TYR A 76 8.82 9.69 -7.30
N VAL A 77 7.92 8.88 -6.74
CA VAL A 77 6.48 9.06 -6.95
C VAL A 77 6.00 10.40 -6.42
N LYS A 78 6.50 10.87 -5.28
CA LYS A 78 6.22 12.21 -4.76
C LYS A 78 6.71 13.31 -5.71
N SER A 79 7.89 13.14 -6.31
CA SER A 79 8.40 14.09 -7.31
C SER A 79 7.48 14.18 -8.52
N PHE A 80 7.07 13.03 -9.07
CA PHE A 80 6.14 12.99 -10.20
C PHE A 80 4.76 13.54 -9.85
N ALA A 81 4.25 13.24 -8.65
CA ALA A 81 2.99 13.77 -8.17
C ALA A 81 3.02 15.31 -8.14
N ARG A 82 4.09 15.91 -7.63
CA ARG A 82 4.27 17.38 -7.63
C ARG A 82 4.30 17.97 -9.04
N GLU A 83 5.10 17.36 -9.92
CA GLU A 83 5.28 17.83 -11.30
C GLU A 83 3.96 17.77 -12.08
N LEU A 84 3.27 16.63 -12.02
CA LEU A 84 2.02 16.40 -12.75
C LEU A 84 0.83 17.16 -12.17
N ALA A 85 0.84 17.46 -10.87
CA ALA A 85 -0.21 18.26 -10.23
C ALA A 85 -0.01 19.78 -10.38
N ALA A 86 1.17 20.23 -10.81
CA ALA A 86 1.47 21.66 -10.92
C ALA A 86 0.54 22.33 -11.93
N GLY A 87 -0.18 23.38 -11.50
CA GLY A 87 -1.10 24.12 -12.35
C GLY A 87 -2.42 23.40 -12.68
N THR A 88 -2.69 22.25 -12.06
CA THR A 88 -3.95 21.51 -12.20
C THR A 88 -4.79 21.61 -10.93
N ASP A 89 -6.02 21.09 -10.98
CA ASP A 89 -6.91 20.98 -9.82
C ASP A 89 -6.36 20.03 -8.72
N LEU A 90 -5.41 19.16 -9.06
CA LEU A 90 -4.74 18.25 -8.14
C LEU A 90 -3.69 18.95 -7.26
N ALA A 91 -3.32 20.20 -7.54
CA ALA A 91 -2.31 20.94 -6.78
C ALA A 91 -2.66 21.01 -5.28
N ASN A 92 -3.92 21.33 -4.96
CA ASN A 92 -4.40 21.42 -3.59
C ASN A 92 -4.44 20.06 -2.89
N THR A 93 -4.87 19.00 -3.58
CA THR A 93 -4.89 17.64 -3.03
C THR A 93 -3.46 17.15 -2.75
N THR A 94 -2.52 17.44 -3.64
CA THR A 94 -1.09 17.12 -3.47
C THR A 94 -0.50 17.86 -2.27
N ALA A 95 -0.75 19.16 -2.15
CA ALA A 95 -0.30 19.95 -0.99
C ALA A 95 -0.93 19.44 0.32
N THR A 96 -2.19 19.01 0.28
CA THR A 96 -2.87 18.42 1.45
C THR A 96 -2.22 17.11 1.87
N LEU A 97 -1.89 16.21 0.94
CA LEU A 97 -1.14 14.97 1.24
C LEU A 97 0.21 15.29 1.90
N GLU A 98 0.94 16.29 1.41
CA GLU A 98 2.22 16.69 2.00
C GLU A 98 2.09 17.23 3.42
N ALA A 99 1.04 17.99 3.70
CA ALA A 99 0.75 18.45 5.05
C ALA A 99 0.37 17.30 5.99
N ILE A 100 -0.42 16.32 5.50
CA ILE A 100 -0.75 15.09 6.24
C ILE A 100 0.52 14.30 6.55
N GLU A 101 1.39 14.07 5.56
CA GLU A 101 2.67 13.37 5.75
C GLU A 101 3.52 14.07 6.81
N ALA A 102 3.68 15.39 6.68
CA ALA A 102 4.51 16.19 7.57
C ALA A 102 4.03 16.08 9.03
N ARG A 103 2.72 16.29 9.26
CA ARG A 103 2.14 16.18 10.60
C ARG A 103 2.26 14.77 11.15
N PHE A 104 1.96 13.74 10.36
CA PHE A 104 2.03 12.36 10.83
C PHE A 104 3.47 11.98 11.22
N CYS A 105 4.45 12.35 10.39
CA CYS A 105 5.87 12.14 10.69
C CYS A 105 6.28 12.84 11.99
N GLU A 106 5.85 14.09 12.20
CA GLU A 106 6.08 14.84 13.44
C GLU A 106 5.51 14.09 14.67
N ARG A 107 4.23 13.71 14.64
CA ARG A 107 3.56 13.01 15.75
C ARG A 107 4.20 11.66 16.05
N MET A 108 4.65 10.93 15.03
CA MET A 108 5.32 9.64 15.22
C MET A 108 6.74 9.79 15.77
N ARG A 109 7.49 10.81 15.32
CA ARG A 109 8.82 11.13 15.88
C ARG A 109 8.75 11.48 17.35
N ALA A 110 7.73 12.24 17.78
CA ALA A 110 7.50 12.53 19.19
C ALA A 110 7.27 11.27 20.05
N LYS A 111 6.83 10.16 19.44
CA LYS A 111 6.67 8.84 20.05
C LYS A 111 7.89 7.92 19.84
N GLY A 112 9.03 8.45 19.36
CA GLY A 112 10.23 7.68 19.06
C GLY A 112 10.11 6.75 17.84
N LYS A 113 9.15 7.00 16.94
CA LYS A 113 8.89 6.18 15.75
C LYS A 113 9.22 6.95 14.47
N HIS A 114 10.04 6.35 13.62
CA HIS A 114 10.39 6.90 12.30
C HIS A 114 9.53 6.24 11.23
N LEU A 115 8.30 6.74 11.05
CA LEU A 115 7.40 6.29 9.99
C LEU A 115 7.31 7.37 8.91
N HIS A 116 7.32 6.93 7.66
CA HIS A 116 7.33 7.76 6.46
C HIS A 116 6.22 7.33 5.51
N ALA A 117 5.80 8.20 4.59
CA ALA A 117 4.94 7.80 3.50
C ALA A 117 5.63 6.71 2.65
N ASN A 118 4.86 5.70 2.26
CA ASN A 118 5.27 4.74 1.24
C ASN A 118 4.81 5.22 -0.16
N LEU A 119 5.16 4.48 -1.21
CA LEU A 119 4.79 4.92 -2.57
C LEU A 119 3.28 5.10 -2.78
N GLU A 120 2.45 4.28 -2.12
CA GLU A 120 1.00 4.26 -2.33
C GLU A 120 0.40 5.62 -1.98
N PHE A 121 0.96 6.30 -0.98
CA PHE A 121 0.46 7.58 -0.49
C PHE A 121 0.41 8.69 -1.56
N TYR A 122 1.35 8.67 -2.51
CA TYR A 122 1.42 9.67 -3.59
C TYR A 122 0.99 9.14 -4.97
N LYS A 123 0.90 7.81 -5.11
CA LYS A 123 0.61 7.16 -6.39
C LYS A 123 -0.76 7.55 -6.97
N GLY A 124 -1.75 7.77 -6.10
CA GLY A 124 -3.10 8.19 -6.51
C GLY A 124 -3.11 9.52 -7.27
N ILE A 125 -2.23 10.47 -6.91
CA ILE A 125 -2.08 11.75 -7.63
C ILE A 125 -1.56 11.51 -9.04
N VAL A 126 -0.51 10.70 -9.19
CA VAL A 126 0.08 10.39 -10.50
C VAL A 126 -0.95 9.74 -11.41
N TYR A 127 -1.74 8.79 -10.90
CA TYR A 127 -2.79 8.14 -11.67
C TYR A 127 -3.94 9.09 -12.03
N SER A 128 -4.39 9.94 -11.10
CA SER A 128 -5.40 10.96 -11.41
C SER A 128 -4.92 11.95 -12.46
N ALA A 129 -3.65 12.36 -12.42
CA ALA A 129 -3.09 13.32 -13.36
C ALA A 129 -3.03 12.78 -14.81
N VAL A 130 -2.90 11.46 -14.98
CA VAL A 130 -2.97 10.81 -16.30
C VAL A 130 -4.38 10.38 -16.69
N GLY A 131 -5.41 10.79 -15.92
CA GLY A 131 -6.81 10.53 -16.20
C GLY A 131 -7.29 9.11 -15.88
N LEU A 132 -6.55 8.36 -15.06
CA LEU A 132 -6.97 7.02 -14.64
C LEU A 132 -8.03 7.14 -13.52
N PRO A 133 -9.23 6.53 -13.66
CA PRO A 133 -10.21 6.48 -12.58
C PRO A 133 -9.70 5.68 -11.37
N SER A 134 -10.14 6.03 -10.15
CA SER A 134 -9.64 5.39 -8.92
C SER A 134 -9.91 3.88 -8.85
N ASP A 135 -11.06 3.44 -9.40
CA ASP A 135 -11.41 2.03 -9.56
C ASP A 135 -10.32 1.20 -10.28
N PHE A 136 -9.49 1.84 -11.11
CA PHE A 136 -8.42 1.20 -11.86
C PHE A 136 -7.03 1.33 -11.23
N PHE A 137 -6.88 1.98 -10.08
CA PHE A 137 -5.58 2.14 -9.42
C PHE A 137 -4.94 0.81 -9.02
N THR A 138 -5.71 -0.07 -8.38
CA THR A 138 -5.23 -1.42 -8.00
C THR A 138 -4.97 -2.28 -9.25
N PRO A 139 -5.85 -2.33 -10.27
CA PRO A 139 -5.55 -2.98 -11.55
C PRO A 139 -4.25 -2.48 -12.22
N ALA A 140 -4.04 -1.17 -12.31
CA ALA A 140 -2.82 -0.60 -12.89
C ALA A 140 -1.56 -1.00 -12.12
N PHE A 141 -1.64 -1.02 -10.79
CA PHE A 141 -0.58 -1.54 -9.95
C PHE A 141 -0.34 -3.04 -10.17
N ALA A 142 -1.40 -3.82 -10.34
CA ALA A 142 -1.33 -5.24 -10.63
C ALA A 142 -0.62 -5.50 -11.96
N MET A 143 -0.93 -4.73 -13.01
CA MET A 143 -0.25 -4.82 -14.32
C MET A 143 1.25 -4.63 -14.18
N ALA A 144 1.71 -3.64 -13.41
CA ALA A 144 3.13 -3.45 -13.14
C ALA A 144 3.72 -4.63 -12.32
N ARG A 145 2.94 -5.21 -11.40
CA ARG A 145 3.39 -6.30 -10.53
C ARG A 145 3.45 -7.67 -11.21
N VAL A 146 2.71 -7.88 -12.31
CA VAL A 146 2.72 -9.14 -13.07
C VAL A 146 4.13 -9.56 -13.46
N PHE A 147 5.00 -8.63 -13.86
CA PHE A 147 6.39 -8.96 -14.19
C PHE A 147 7.14 -9.59 -13.01
N GLY A 148 6.94 -9.05 -11.81
CA GLY A 148 7.52 -9.62 -10.59
C GLY A 148 6.91 -10.98 -10.23
N TYR A 149 5.60 -11.15 -10.39
CA TYR A 149 4.93 -12.44 -10.15
C TYR A 149 5.42 -13.52 -11.10
N LEU A 150 5.61 -13.19 -12.38
CA LEU A 150 6.14 -14.11 -13.39
C LEU A 150 7.61 -14.46 -13.12
N ALA A 151 8.43 -13.47 -12.77
CA ALA A 151 9.83 -13.71 -12.40
C ALA A 151 9.93 -14.68 -11.20
N HIS A 152 9.16 -14.43 -10.12
CA HIS A 152 9.13 -15.33 -8.97
C HIS A 152 8.51 -16.70 -9.29
N PHE A 153 7.55 -16.78 -10.20
CA PHE A 153 7.03 -18.06 -10.68
C PHE A 153 8.13 -18.86 -11.38
N MET A 154 8.87 -18.24 -12.30
CA MET A 154 9.97 -18.90 -13.03
C MET A 154 11.08 -19.33 -12.08
N GLU A 155 11.49 -18.48 -11.14
CA GLU A 155 12.46 -18.79 -10.10
C GLU A 155 12.00 -19.97 -9.23
N SER A 156 10.75 -19.92 -8.74
CA SER A 156 10.15 -21.01 -7.96
C SER A 156 10.01 -22.31 -8.75
N ARG A 157 9.95 -22.26 -10.10
CA ARG A 157 9.89 -23.46 -10.94
C ARG A 157 11.26 -24.09 -11.13
N HIS A 158 12.32 -23.29 -11.17
CA HIS A 158 13.69 -23.77 -11.30
C HIS A 158 14.14 -24.55 -10.04
N ASP A 159 13.83 -24.03 -8.85
CA ASP A 159 14.11 -24.69 -7.57
C ASP A 159 12.81 -24.94 -6.77
N ASN A 160 11.96 -25.82 -7.32
CA ASN A 160 10.63 -26.02 -6.76
C ASN A 160 10.61 -26.92 -5.51
N ARG A 161 10.09 -26.37 -4.41
CA ARG A 161 9.76 -27.11 -3.20
C ARG A 161 8.32 -26.86 -2.78
N ILE A 162 7.55 -27.92 -2.58
CA ILE A 162 6.16 -27.82 -2.10
C ILE A 162 6.10 -27.12 -0.73
N MET A 163 5.30 -26.06 -0.63
CA MET A 163 5.08 -25.33 0.63
C MET A 163 4.06 -26.08 1.49
N ARG A 164 4.48 -26.60 2.64
CA ARG A 164 3.62 -27.29 3.62
C ARG A 164 3.88 -26.76 5.04
N PRO A 165 3.26 -25.62 5.43
CA PRO A 165 3.37 -25.12 6.80
C PRO A 165 2.68 -26.07 7.78
N ALA A 166 3.18 -26.14 9.01
CA ALA A 166 2.53 -26.84 10.12
C ALA A 166 1.82 -25.84 11.04
N ALA A 167 0.83 -26.31 11.80
CA ALA A 167 0.16 -25.54 12.83
C ALA A 167 0.32 -26.23 14.19
N ARG A 168 0.41 -25.44 15.28
CA ARG A 168 0.38 -25.98 16.64
C ARG A 168 -1.07 -26.27 17.01
N TYR A 169 -1.42 -27.55 17.18
CA TYR A 169 -2.73 -27.95 17.69
C TYR A 169 -2.89 -27.50 19.15
N VAL A 170 -3.98 -26.79 19.44
CA VAL A 170 -4.34 -26.30 20.79
C VAL A 170 -5.73 -26.75 21.23
N GLY A 171 -6.31 -27.72 20.49
CA GLY A 171 -7.59 -28.31 20.85
C GLY A 171 -7.46 -29.29 22.01
N VAL A 172 -8.60 -29.66 22.58
CA VAL A 172 -8.66 -30.69 23.62
C VAL A 172 -8.34 -32.04 22.99
N VAL A 173 -7.37 -32.76 23.55
CA VAL A 173 -7.10 -34.14 23.14
C VAL A 173 -8.27 -35.00 23.63
N PRO A 174 -8.95 -35.76 22.76
CA PRO A 174 -10.03 -36.65 23.17
C PRO A 174 -9.53 -37.65 24.20
N SER A 175 -10.32 -37.91 25.25
CA SER A 175 -10.05 -39.01 26.18
C SER A 175 -10.12 -40.35 25.43
N PRO A 176 -9.23 -41.31 25.70
CA PRO A 176 -9.38 -42.67 25.19
C PRO A 176 -10.72 -43.27 25.65
N GLU A 177 -11.43 -43.96 24.76
CA GLU A 177 -12.60 -44.80 25.10
C GLU A 177 -12.21 -46.00 25.96
#